data_AF-A0A383DWJ2-F1
#
_entry.id   AF-A0A383DWJ2-F1
#
_cell.length_a   1.000
_cell.length_b   1.000
_cell.length_c   1.000
_cell.angle_alpha   90.00
_cell.angle_beta   90.00
_cell.angle_gamma   90.00
#
_symmetry.space_group_name_H-M   'P 1'
#
loop_
_entity.id
_entity.type
_entity.pdbx_description
1 polymer ?
#
loop_
_entity_poly.entity_id
_entity_poly.type
_entity_poly.pdbx_seq_one_letter_code
_entity_poly.pdbx_strand_id
1 'polypeptide(L)'
;MDAKEISIQLKLDHFKHPDKFGEWLGYSILSFDRDTKSAESKLDIRKDHLSPAGRVHGGVISGFFDFACGAAVFTTLAKKEICSTIELKVNYL
;
A
#
# COMPACT_ATOMS: atom_id res chain seq x y z
N MET A 1 6.80 -8.23 -5.40
CA MET A 1 7.94 -7.33 -5.19
C MET A 1 8.38 -7.61 -3.77
N ASP A 2 9.63 -8.01 -3.57
CA ASP A 2 10.10 -8.53 -2.28
C ASP A 2 10.02 -7.43 -1.20
N ALA A 3 9.73 -7.76 0.06
CA ALA A 3 9.74 -6.75 1.15
C ALA A 3 11.09 -6.07 1.31
N LYS A 4 12.16 -6.71 0.84
CA LYS A 4 13.49 -6.11 0.78
C LYS A 4 13.54 -4.90 -0.18
N GLU A 5 12.86 -4.94 -1.32
CA GLU A 5 12.78 -3.80 -2.25
C GLU A 5 11.92 -2.67 -1.67
N ILE A 6 10.79 -3.01 -1.05
CA ILE A 6 9.90 -2.03 -0.41
C ILE A 6 10.59 -1.33 0.77
N SER A 7 11.29 -2.06 1.63
CA SER A 7 12.04 -1.50 2.77
C SER A 7 13.23 -0.63 2.35
N ILE A 8 13.93 -0.99 1.26
CA ILE A 8 14.99 -0.16 0.67
C ILE A 8 14.41 1.15 0.13
N GLN A 9 13.25 1.10 -0.51
CA GLN A 9 12.61 2.28 -1.08
C GLN A 9 11.99 3.19 -0.02
N LEU A 10 11.46 2.63 1.07
CA LEU A 10 10.86 3.36 2.18
C LEU A 10 11.88 3.83 3.25
N LYS A 11 13.08 3.22 3.31
CA LYS A 11 14.13 3.46 4.31
C LYS A 11 13.68 3.23 5.77
N LEU A 12 12.84 2.23 6.01
CA LEU A 12 12.30 1.90 7.35
C LEU A 12 12.86 0.55 7.84
N ASP A 13 13.33 0.50 9.10
CA ASP A 13 14.06 -0.66 9.66
C ASP A 13 13.16 -1.83 10.10
N HIS A 14 11.85 -1.61 10.19
CA HIS A 14 10.94 -2.51 10.92
C HIS A 14 10.24 -3.56 10.04
N PHE A 15 10.38 -3.50 8.71
CA PHE A 15 9.76 -4.46 7.80
C PHE A 15 10.65 -5.70 7.59
N LYS A 16 10.41 -6.73 8.42
CA LYS A 16 11.21 -7.97 8.43
C LYS A 16 10.60 -9.13 7.65
N HIS A 17 9.38 -8.98 7.15
CA HIS A 17 8.64 -10.04 6.45
C HIS A 17 8.22 -9.59 5.05
N PRO A 18 8.19 -10.52 4.06
CA PRO A 18 7.67 -10.25 2.72
C PRO A 18 6.22 -9.78 2.77
N ASP A 19 5.89 -8.77 1.97
CA ASP A 19 4.54 -8.26 1.81
C ASP A 19 3.73 -9.14 0.84
N LYS A 20 3.46 -10.38 1.26
CA LYS A 20 2.71 -11.36 0.46
C LYS A 20 1.31 -10.88 0.10
N PHE A 21 0.72 -10.06 0.97
CA PHE A 21 -0.57 -9.47 0.70
C PHE A 21 -0.47 -8.44 -0.43
N GLY A 22 0.52 -7.55 -0.41
CA GLY A 22 0.76 -6.61 -1.51
C GLY A 22 1.14 -7.27 -2.82
N GLU A 23 1.94 -8.34 -2.78
CA GLU A 23 2.25 -9.16 -3.95
C GLU A 23 1.00 -9.78 -4.56
N TRP A 24 0.14 -10.36 -3.72
CA TRP A 24 -1.14 -10.85 -4.18
C TRP A 24 -2.03 -9.70 -4.61
N LEU A 25 -2.14 -8.59 -3.87
CA LEU A 25 -3.05 -7.52 -4.23
C LEU A 25 -2.64 -6.85 -5.54
N GLY A 26 -1.35 -6.83 -5.85
CA GLY A 26 -0.80 -6.34 -7.12
C GLY A 26 -0.59 -4.82 -7.11
N TYR A 27 -0.23 -4.25 -5.96
CA TYR A 27 0.14 -2.84 -5.90
C TYR A 27 1.65 -2.62 -6.02
N SER A 28 2.02 -1.42 -6.48
CA SER A 28 3.39 -0.95 -6.56
C SER A 28 3.47 0.53 -6.24
N ILE A 29 4.58 0.98 -5.67
CA ILE A 29 4.87 2.41 -5.46
C ILE A 29 5.47 2.97 -6.76
N LEU A 30 4.86 4.03 -7.28
CA LEU A 30 5.37 4.78 -8.43
C LEU A 30 6.33 5.89 -8.00
N SER A 31 5.99 6.60 -6.91
CA SER A 31 6.83 7.66 -6.34
C SER A 31 6.71 7.72 -4.83
N PHE A 32 7.78 8.19 -4.17
CA PHE A 32 7.85 8.34 -2.73
C PHE A 32 8.71 9.54 -2.38
N ASP A 33 8.07 10.62 -1.98
CA ASP A 33 8.69 11.93 -1.80
C ASP A 33 8.53 12.41 -0.35
N ARG A 34 9.67 12.56 0.33
CA ARG A 34 9.73 13.01 1.73
C ARG A 34 9.70 14.53 1.87
N ASP A 35 10.04 15.28 0.82
CA ASP A 35 10.02 16.74 0.81
C ASP A 35 8.58 17.24 0.65
N THR A 36 7.83 16.65 -0.30
CA THR A 36 6.40 16.95 -0.51
C THR A 36 5.46 16.15 0.39
N LYS A 37 5.99 15.16 1.12
CA LYS A 37 5.24 14.26 2.02
C LYS A 37 4.12 13.51 1.28
N SER A 38 4.46 13.01 0.10
CA SER A 38 3.52 12.38 -0.82
C SER A 38 4.05 11.08 -1.39
N ALA A 39 3.14 10.16 -1.68
CA ALA A 39 3.44 8.91 -2.35
C ALA A 39 2.39 8.65 -3.42
N GLU A 40 2.85 8.15 -4.56
CA GLU A 40 1.98 7.68 -5.63
C GLU A 40 2.09 6.15 -5.71
N SER A 41 0.94 5.49 -5.80
CA SER A 41 0.89 4.04 -5.92
C SER A 41 -0.11 3.63 -6.99
N LYS A 42 0.12 2.45 -7.55
CA LYS A 42 -0.68 1.85 -8.61
C LYS A 42 -1.19 0.50 -8.13
N LEU A 43 -2.38 0.13 -8.58
CA LEU A 43 -2.96 -1.20 -8.43
C LEU A 43 -3.27 -1.79 -9.81
N ASP A 44 -2.74 -2.98 -10.10
CA ASP A 44 -3.08 -3.72 -11.32
C ASP A 44 -4.27 -4.67 -11.07
N ILE A 45 -5.42 -4.34 -11.67
CA ILE A 45 -6.65 -5.12 -11.53
C ILE A 45 -6.58 -6.38 -12.39
N ARG A 46 -6.90 -7.54 -11.80
CA ARG A 46 -7.00 -8.83 -12.51
C ARG A 46 -8.31 -9.56 -12.24
N LYS A 47 -8.52 -10.67 -12.94
CA LYS A 47 -9.76 -11.47 -12.84
C LYS A 47 -10.08 -11.89 -11.40
N ASP A 48 -9.06 -12.27 -10.62
CA ASP A 48 -9.23 -12.70 -9.23
C ASP A 48 -9.74 -11.58 -8.30
N HIS A 49 -9.64 -10.31 -8.72
CA HIS A 49 -10.13 -9.16 -7.97
C HIS A 49 -11.60 -8.86 -8.21
N LEU A 50 -12.23 -9.55 -9.16
CA LEU A 50 -13.61 -9.29 -9.52
C LEU A 50 -14.56 -10.02 -8.56
N SER A 51 -15.60 -9.31 -8.15
CA SER A 51 -16.81 -9.86 -7.54
C SER A 51 -17.58 -10.74 -8.53
N PRO A 52 -18.56 -11.54 -8.07
CA PRO A 52 -19.44 -12.31 -8.95
C PRO A 52 -20.19 -11.45 -9.99
N ALA A 53 -20.35 -10.14 -9.74
CA ALA A 53 -20.96 -9.21 -10.68
C ALA A 53 -19.99 -8.69 -11.76
N GLY A 54 -18.74 -9.19 -11.81
CA GLY A 54 -17.72 -8.73 -12.75
C GLY A 54 -17.16 -7.33 -12.47
N ARG A 55 -17.40 -6.78 -11.27
CA ARG A 55 -16.86 -5.50 -10.80
C ARG A 55 -15.73 -5.75 -9.81
N VAL A 56 -14.78 -4.83 -9.67
CA VAL A 56 -13.72 -4.94 -8.65
C VAL A 56 -14.37 -5.06 -7.26
N HIS A 57 -13.95 -6.06 -6.49
CA HIS A 57 -14.44 -6.28 -5.14
C HIS A 57 -14.01 -5.11 -4.25
N GLY A 58 -14.93 -4.58 -3.42
CA GLY A 58 -14.62 -3.44 -2.55
C GLY A 58 -13.38 -3.69 -1.67
N GLY A 59 -13.26 -4.89 -1.12
CA GLY A 59 -12.09 -5.32 -0.33
C GLY A 59 -10.73 -5.16 -1.04
N VAL A 60 -10.69 -5.28 -2.38
CA VAL A 60 -9.46 -5.06 -3.15
C VAL A 60 -9.07 -3.58 -3.14
N ILE A 61 -10.05 -2.70 -3.37
CA ILE A 61 -9.84 -1.25 -3.34
C ILE A 61 -9.52 -0.77 -1.93
N SER A 62 -10.25 -1.23 -0.90
CA SER A 62 -9.97 -0.82 0.48
C SER A 62 -8.61 -1.30 0.97
N GLY A 63 -8.19 -2.52 0.61
CA GLY A 63 -6.85 -3.01 0.93
C GLY A 63 -5.75 -2.20 0.25
N PHE A 64 -5.98 -1.77 -1.00
CA PHE A 64 -5.06 -0.89 -1.70
C PHE A 64 -5.02 0.51 -1.09
N PHE A 65 -6.17 1.05 -0.68
CA PHE A 65 -6.24 2.36 -0.01
C PHE A 65 -5.55 2.35 1.35
N ASP A 66 -5.66 1.27 2.13
CA ASP A 66 -4.91 1.12 3.38
C ASP A 66 -3.40 1.25 3.14
N PHE A 67 -2.88 0.51 2.15
CA PHE A 67 -1.49 0.62 1.73
C PHE A 67 -1.11 2.02 1.25
N ALA A 68 -1.92 2.62 0.37
CA ALA A 68 -1.63 3.93 -0.20
C ALA A 68 -1.59 5.04 0.87
N CYS A 69 -2.52 5.02 1.83
CA CYS A 69 -2.51 5.92 2.98
C CYS A 69 -1.28 5.68 3.85
N GLY A 70 -0.94 4.43 4.15
CA GLY A 70 0.27 4.07 4.89
C GLY A 70 1.55 4.56 4.20
N ALA A 71 1.65 4.38 2.88
CA ALA A 71 2.78 4.85 2.08
C ALA A 71 2.94 6.37 2.17
N ALA A 72 1.86 7.14 2.10
CA ALA A 72 1.93 8.59 2.32
C ALA A 72 2.42 8.93 3.73
N VAL A 73 1.91 8.26 4.79
CA VAL A 73 2.39 8.48 6.16
C VAL A 73 3.87 8.15 6.31
N PHE A 74 4.35 7.07 5.69
CA PHE A 74 5.75 6.64 5.77
C PHE A 74 6.74 7.69 5.23
N THR A 75 6.31 8.60 4.35
CA THR A 75 7.15 9.73 3.89
C THR A 75 7.54 10.66 5.04
N THR A 76 6.69 10.73 6.07
CA THR A 76 6.85 11.62 7.24
C THR A 76 7.60 10.96 8.40
N LEU A 77 7.66 9.62 8.43
CA LEU A 77 8.24 8.88 9.55
C LEU A 77 9.77 8.90 9.54
N ALA A 78 10.36 9.02 10.72
CA ALA A 78 11.77 8.74 10.95
C ALA A 78 12.04 7.23 10.88
N LYS A 79 13.31 6.86 10.67
CA LYS A 79 13.77 5.48 10.43
C LYS A 79 13.32 4.44 11.49
N LYS A 80 13.17 4.88 12.74
CA LYS A 80 12.78 4.03 13.88
C LYS A 80 11.29 4.13 14.26
N GLU A 81 10.54 4.99 13.61
CA GLU A 81 9.11 5.13 13.87
C GLU A 81 8.31 4.08 13.11
N ILE A 82 7.13 3.78 13.64
CA ILE A 82 6.17 2.85 13.05
C ILE A 82 4.81 3.53 13.00
N CYS A 83 4.02 3.15 12.01
CA CYS A 83 2.61 3.51 11.93
C CYS A 83 1.80 2.23 11.71
N SER A 84 0.65 2.17 12.37
CA SER A 84 -0.37 1.14 12.16
C SER A 84 -1.68 1.85 11.91
N THR A 85 -2.41 1.42 10.89
CA THR A 85 -3.79 1.87 10.67
C THR A 85 -4.64 1.45 11.86
N ILE A 86 -5.41 2.39 12.41
CA ILE A 86 -6.38 2.14 13.49
C ILE A 86 -7.80 2.01 12.92
N GLU A 87 -8.14 2.87 11.95
CA GLU A 87 -9.41 2.87 11.24
C GLU A 87 -9.18 3.28 9.78
N LEU A 88 -9.94 2.69 8.87
CA LEU A 88 -10.04 3.12 7.47
C LEU A 88 -11.52 3.21 7.07
N LYS A 89 -11.92 4.36 6.51
CA LYS A 89 -13.24 4.56 5.91
C LYS A 89 -13.11 4.76 4.41
N VAL A 90 -13.80 3.91 3.64
CA VAL A 90 -13.84 3.99 2.18
C VAL A 90 -15.28 4.23 1.73
N ASN A 91 -15.48 5.20 0.84
CA ASN A 91 -16.74 5.38 0.12
C ASN A 91 -16.53 4.96 -1.34
N TYR A 92 -17.43 4.14 -1.87
CA TYR A 92 -17.45 3.75 -3.27
C TYR A 92 -18.47 4.62 -4.00
N LEU A 93 -18.03 5.32 -5.05
CA LEU A 93 -18.83 6.27 -5.82
C LEU A 93 -19.46 5.64 -7.05
#